data_AF-A0AAD9PVU0-F1
#
_entry.id   AF-A0AAD9PVU0-F1
#
_cell.length_a   1.000
_cell.length_b   1.000
_cell.length_c   1.000
_cell.angle_alpha   90.00
_cell.angle_beta   90.00
_cell.angle_gamma   90.00
#
_symmetry.space_group_name_H-M   'P 1'
#
loop_
_entity.id
_entity.type
_entity.pdbx_description
1 polymer ?
#
loop_
_entity_poly.entity_id
_entity_poly.type
_entity_poly.pdbx_seq_one_letter_code
_entity_poly.pdbx_strand_id
1 'polypeptide(L)'
;MEVLLRTPATVLRIGVLYRPPPSTENGLTATMFFNEFPILLERLAVASGHLLVAGDFNFHVDDRTDIFSSPACNVNDLCDQYDSELSKVVDVYAPLKTRFVISCPSALWYGEEIAAEKCKRRKLEKRWPKSGTEADKLQYSDQCSRVCKLLKSSKMSYYASLINENKSDSKVLFNTIDHMLHCKPQNHYPSCGSPKELRDKFADFFCDKIVTIRHQLDMLSTTEAPAFPLIDDAIITCELSEFSPTSKDELSGLVKKITAKSCSLDPVPASLLRYCIDDILPIIKSV
;
A
#
# COMPACT_ATOMS: atom_id res chain seq x y z
N MET A 1 3.98 39.61 -30.98
CA MET A 1 3.71 40.05 -32.37
C MET A 1 2.78 39.03 -32.99
N GLU A 2 1.70 39.42 -33.68
CA GLU A 2 0.75 38.48 -34.29
C GLU A 2 0.88 38.49 -35.81
N VAL A 3 1.12 37.32 -36.40
CA VAL A 3 1.26 37.13 -37.85
C VAL A 3 0.12 36.25 -38.34
N LEU A 4 -0.59 36.69 -39.38
CA LEU A 4 -1.75 36.00 -39.91
C LEU A 4 -1.44 35.44 -41.31
N LEU A 5 -1.45 34.11 -41.41
CA LEU A 5 -1.23 33.38 -42.66
C LEU A 5 -2.58 32.89 -43.18
N ARG A 6 -3.00 33.41 -44.34
CA ARG A 6 -4.23 32.98 -45.02
C ARG A 6 -3.86 32.01 -46.13
N THR A 7 -4.38 30.79 -46.04
CA THR A 7 -4.39 29.84 -47.16
C THR A 7 -5.82 29.69 -47.68
N PRO A 8 -6.03 29.14 -48.89
CA PRO A 8 -7.38 28.92 -49.42
C PRO A 8 -8.26 28.00 -48.57
N ALA A 9 -7.65 27.14 -47.74
CA ALA A 9 -8.35 26.16 -46.91
C ALA A 9 -8.48 26.58 -45.44
N THR A 10 -7.50 27.31 -44.88
CA THR A 10 -7.46 27.66 -43.46
C THR A 10 -6.76 28.99 -43.19
N VAL A 11 -7.12 29.61 -42.07
CA VAL A 11 -6.42 30.78 -41.50
C VAL A 11 -5.60 30.30 -40.30
N LEU A 12 -4.27 30.45 -40.38
CA LEU A 12 -3.34 30.18 -39.30
C LEU A 12 -2.89 31.51 -38.68
N ARG A 13 -2.98 31.61 -37.36
CA ARG A 13 -2.57 32.77 -36.57
C ARG A 13 -1.35 32.37 -35.75
N ILE A 14 -0.22 33.03 -35.99
CA ILE A 14 1.02 32.78 -35.27
C ILE A 14 1.25 33.91 -34.27
N GLY A 15 1.17 33.59 -32.99
CA GLY A 15 1.57 34.48 -31.90
C GLY A 15 3.03 34.25 -31.57
N VAL A 16 3.90 35.20 -31.96
CA VAL A 16 5.33 35.17 -31.58
C VAL A 16 5.51 35.90 -30.26
N LEU A 17 5.92 35.17 -29.24
CA LEU A 17 6.14 35.65 -27.88
C LEU A 17 7.63 35.58 -27.53
N TYR A 18 8.11 36.58 -26.79
CA TYR A 18 9.45 36.56 -26.22
C TYR A 18 9.36 37.04 -24.78
N ARG A 19 9.79 36.21 -23.84
CA ARG A 19 9.89 36.56 -22.43
C ARG A 19 11.38 36.69 -22.09
N PRO A 20 11.83 37.84 -21.56
CA PRO A 20 13.23 38.00 -21.15
C PRO A 20 13.65 36.95 -20.10
N PRO A 21 14.94 36.56 -20.07
CA PRO A 21 15.44 35.64 -19.05
C PRO A 21 15.29 36.23 -17.65
N PRO A 22 14.95 35.41 -16.63
CA PRO A 22 14.91 35.85 -15.24
C PRO A 22 16.24 36.47 -14.81
N SER A 23 16.21 37.66 -14.20
CA SER A 23 17.38 38.29 -13.59
C SER A 23 17.00 38.97 -12.28
N THR A 24 17.98 39.20 -11.41
CA THR A 24 17.79 39.96 -10.16
C THR A 24 17.35 41.41 -10.42
N GLU A 25 17.65 41.96 -11.58
CA GLU A 25 17.25 43.31 -12.00
C GLU A 25 15.81 43.39 -12.52
N ASN A 26 15.30 42.33 -13.15
CA ASN A 26 13.94 42.33 -13.73
C ASN A 26 12.89 41.66 -12.84
N GLY A 27 13.29 40.89 -11.84
CA GLY A 27 12.39 40.25 -10.87
C GLY A 27 11.42 39.23 -11.48
N LEU A 28 11.64 38.78 -12.72
CA LEU A 28 10.72 37.91 -13.43
C LEU A 28 10.75 36.49 -12.84
N THR A 29 9.62 36.03 -12.31
CA THR A 29 9.48 34.66 -11.77
C THR A 29 8.61 33.78 -12.67
N ALA A 30 8.79 32.45 -12.57
CA ALA A 30 7.96 31.49 -13.29
C ALA A 30 6.47 31.61 -12.89
N THR A 31 6.18 31.90 -11.61
CA THR A 31 4.82 32.12 -11.11
C THR A 31 4.13 33.29 -11.80
N MET A 32 4.83 34.39 -12.05
CA MET A 32 4.28 35.53 -12.80
C MET A 32 3.90 35.12 -14.23
N PHE A 33 4.72 34.29 -14.88
CA PHE A 33 4.40 33.77 -16.21
C PHE A 33 3.12 32.91 -16.21
N PHE A 34 2.98 31.97 -15.26
CA PHE A 34 1.79 31.12 -15.20
C PHE A 34 0.51 31.87 -14.80
N ASN A 35 0.62 33.05 -14.20
CA ASN A 35 -0.53 33.92 -13.95
C ASN A 35 -0.91 34.76 -15.19
N GLU A 36 0.07 35.25 -15.94
CA GLU A 36 -0.15 36.16 -17.08
C GLU A 36 -0.45 35.43 -18.39
N PHE A 37 0.23 34.30 -18.63
CA PHE A 37 0.15 33.56 -19.89
C PHE A 37 -1.25 33.00 -20.19
N PRO A 38 -2.02 32.45 -19.22
CA PRO A 38 -3.40 32.03 -19.48
C PRO A 38 -4.30 33.17 -19.93
N ILE A 39 -4.15 34.37 -19.36
CA ILE A 39 -4.92 35.56 -19.72
C ILE A 39 -4.61 35.98 -21.16
N LEU A 40 -3.34 35.93 -21.54
CA LEU A 40 -2.91 36.19 -22.91
C LEU A 40 -3.47 35.13 -23.87
N LEU A 41 -3.39 33.86 -23.50
CA LEU A 41 -3.87 32.74 -24.31
C LEU A 41 -5.38 32.79 -24.52
N GLU A 42 -6.15 33.15 -23.48
CA GLU A 42 -7.60 33.35 -23.57
C GLU A 42 -7.94 34.44 -24.59
N ARG A 43 -7.26 35.59 -24.52
CA ARG A 43 -7.44 36.67 -25.50
C ARG A 43 -7.09 36.24 -26.92
N LEU A 44 -6.04 35.45 -27.09
CA LEU A 44 -5.61 34.95 -28.41
C LEU A 44 -6.55 33.86 -28.93
N ALA A 45 -7.13 33.03 -28.08
CA ALA A 45 -8.01 31.92 -28.45
C ALA A 45 -9.41 32.37 -28.89
N VAL A 46 -9.87 33.55 -28.45
CA VAL A 46 -11.19 34.11 -28.82
C VAL A 46 -11.32 34.40 -30.32
N ALA A 47 -10.21 34.69 -31.00
CA ALA A 47 -10.25 35.04 -32.43
C ALA A 47 -10.24 33.79 -33.34
N SER A 48 -11.06 33.82 -34.39
CA SER A 48 -11.25 32.72 -35.32
C SER A 48 -9.99 32.39 -36.13
N GLY A 49 -9.59 31.12 -36.16
CA GLY A 49 -8.41 30.61 -36.87
C GLY A 49 -7.64 29.60 -36.03
N HIS A 50 -6.75 28.83 -36.65
CA HIS A 50 -5.86 27.94 -35.90
C HIS A 50 -4.77 28.77 -35.25
N LEU A 51 -4.67 28.72 -33.92
CA LEU A 51 -3.66 29.47 -33.16
C LEU A 51 -2.40 28.61 -32.99
N LEU A 52 -1.26 29.13 -33.43
CA LEU A 52 0.08 28.61 -33.14
C LEU A 52 0.82 29.64 -32.30
N VAL A 53 1.21 29.27 -31.09
CA VAL A 53 2.06 30.11 -30.24
C VAL A 53 3.49 29.60 -30.36
N ALA A 54 4.41 30.48 -30.72
CA ALA A 54 5.83 30.16 -30.86
C ALA A 54 6.67 31.26 -30.20
N GLY A 55 7.81 30.90 -29.62
CA GLY A 55 8.58 31.87 -28.88
C GLY A 55 9.62 31.26 -27.97
N ASP A 56 10.56 32.10 -27.54
CA ASP A 56 11.44 31.77 -26.44
C ASP A 56 10.85 32.38 -25.16
N PHE A 57 10.45 31.50 -24.26
CA PHE A 57 9.82 31.89 -23.01
C PHE A 57 10.83 31.98 -21.84
N ASN A 58 12.09 31.60 -22.06
CA ASN A 58 13.12 31.54 -21.03
C ASN A 58 12.63 30.89 -19.72
N PHE A 59 11.90 29.78 -19.83
CA PHE A 59 11.57 28.89 -18.72
C PHE A 59 11.75 27.44 -19.15
N HIS A 60 12.28 26.61 -18.27
CA HIS A 60 12.46 25.19 -18.50
C HIS A 60 11.18 24.45 -18.09
N VAL A 61 10.47 23.88 -19.06
CA VAL A 61 9.25 23.08 -18.83
C VAL A 61 9.59 21.77 -18.10
N ASP A 62 10.80 21.25 -18.32
CA ASP A 62 11.27 19.97 -17.81
C ASP A 62 12.49 20.14 -16.88
N ASP A 63 12.42 21.02 -15.88
CA ASP A 63 13.45 21.01 -14.85
C ASP A 63 13.19 19.87 -13.86
N ARG A 64 13.78 18.70 -14.16
CA ARG A 64 13.65 17.47 -13.36
C ARG A 64 14.28 17.59 -11.97
N THR A 65 14.91 18.72 -11.67
CA THR A 65 15.59 18.99 -10.40
C THR A 65 14.72 19.76 -9.38
N ASP A 66 13.53 20.22 -9.78
CA ASP A 66 12.67 21.07 -8.92
C ASP A 66 12.00 20.34 -7.75
N ILE A 67 12.09 19.01 -7.67
CA ILE A 67 11.50 18.24 -6.56
C ILE A 67 12.30 18.48 -5.25
N PHE A 68 13.58 18.89 -5.35
CA PHE A 68 14.48 19.00 -4.17
C PHE A 68 15.47 20.16 -4.25
N SER A 69 15.06 21.33 -4.74
CA SER A 69 15.91 22.51 -4.97
C SER A 69 16.58 23.11 -3.72
N SER A 70 16.27 22.60 -2.53
CA SER A 70 16.91 22.97 -1.24
C SER A 70 17.06 21.73 -0.34
N PRO A 71 18.12 20.93 -0.47
CA PRO A 71 18.35 19.77 0.39
C PRO A 71 18.59 20.22 1.84
N ALA A 72 18.00 19.50 2.79
CA ALA A 72 18.25 19.72 4.21
C ALA A 72 19.70 19.39 4.61
N CYS A 73 20.17 19.98 5.72
CA CYS A 73 21.57 19.85 6.15
C CYS A 73 21.84 18.59 7.02
N ASN A 74 20.79 17.91 7.46
CA ASN A 74 20.84 16.75 8.35
C ASN A 74 20.26 15.53 7.63
N VAL A 75 20.88 14.36 7.83
CA VAL A 75 20.46 13.07 7.27
C VAL A 75 18.99 12.75 7.59
N ASN A 76 18.54 12.98 8.84
CA ASN A 76 17.15 12.71 9.20
C ASN A 76 16.18 13.62 8.42
N ASP A 77 16.50 14.92 8.36
CA ASP A 77 15.68 15.89 7.65
C ASP A 77 15.69 15.63 6.12
N LEU A 78 16.79 15.10 5.58
CA LEU A 78 16.90 14.68 4.19
C LEU A 78 16.03 13.45 3.88
N CYS A 79 16.01 12.46 4.77
CA CYS A 79 15.13 11.29 4.65
C CYS A 79 13.66 11.73 4.70
N ASP A 80 13.30 12.61 5.64
CA ASP A 80 11.93 13.13 5.75
C ASP A 80 11.53 13.94 4.51
N GLN A 81 12.46 14.75 3.97
CA GLN A 81 12.26 15.50 2.74
C GLN A 81 12.04 14.56 1.55
N TYR A 82 12.87 13.52 1.42
CA TYR A 82 12.75 12.49 0.39
C TYR A 82 11.37 11.82 0.42
N ASP A 83 10.94 11.33 1.59
CA ASP A 83 9.66 10.65 1.74
C ASP A 83 8.48 11.60 1.49
N SER A 84 8.56 12.84 1.97
CA SER A 84 7.51 13.85 1.81
C SER A 84 7.29 14.23 0.34
N GLU A 85 8.36 14.57 -0.38
CA GLU A 85 8.25 15.04 -1.77
C GLU A 85 7.83 13.91 -2.72
N LEU A 86 8.38 12.70 -2.56
CA LEU A 86 7.93 11.54 -3.33
C LEU A 86 6.46 11.22 -3.06
N SER A 87 6.04 11.28 -1.79
CA SER A 87 4.63 11.05 -1.43
C SER A 87 3.70 12.09 -2.07
N LYS A 88 4.10 13.37 -2.10
CA LYS A 88 3.31 14.44 -2.77
C LYS A 88 3.16 14.15 -4.26
N VAL A 89 4.25 13.80 -4.94
CA VAL A 89 4.21 13.47 -6.37
C VAL A 89 3.32 12.25 -6.62
N VAL A 90 3.48 11.19 -5.82
CA VAL A 90 2.64 9.99 -5.95
C VAL A 90 1.17 10.29 -5.71
N ASP A 91 0.82 11.10 -4.71
CA ASP A 91 -0.58 11.39 -4.39
C ASP A 91 -1.28 12.20 -5.50
N VAL A 92 -0.54 13.05 -6.22
CA VAL A 92 -1.05 13.77 -7.42
C VAL A 92 -1.46 12.79 -8.52
N TYR A 93 -0.66 11.76 -8.79
CA TYR A 93 -0.89 10.83 -9.90
C TYR A 93 -1.69 9.58 -9.49
N ALA A 94 -1.61 9.15 -8.23
CA ALA A 94 -2.11 7.89 -7.71
C ALA A 94 -2.54 8.02 -6.23
N PRO A 95 -3.66 8.71 -5.94
CA PRO A 95 -4.10 8.94 -4.57
C PRO A 95 -4.49 7.64 -3.85
N LEU A 96 -4.15 7.56 -2.57
CA LEU A 96 -4.45 6.40 -1.72
C LEU A 96 -5.97 6.20 -1.58
N LYS A 97 -6.44 4.98 -1.88
CA LYS A 97 -7.85 4.60 -1.75
C LYS A 97 -8.01 3.44 -0.80
N THR A 98 -8.60 3.69 0.37
CA THR A 98 -8.92 2.64 1.34
C THR A 98 -10.08 1.78 0.85
N ARG A 99 -9.90 0.46 0.85
CA ARG A 99 -10.93 -0.53 0.52
C ARG A 99 -11.03 -1.53 1.67
N PHE A 100 -12.25 -1.83 2.09
CA PHE A 100 -12.48 -2.92 3.05
C PHE A 100 -12.49 -4.24 2.28
N VAL A 101 -11.51 -5.10 2.59
CA VAL A 101 -11.50 -6.48 2.13
C VAL A 101 -11.96 -7.35 3.28
N ILE A 102 -13.10 -8.02 3.11
CA ILE A 102 -13.54 -9.04 4.06
C ILE A 102 -12.69 -10.29 3.79
N SER A 103 -11.73 -10.55 4.67
CA SER A 103 -11.00 -11.82 4.65
C SER A 103 -11.91 -12.91 5.18
N CYS A 104 -12.59 -13.62 4.27
CA CYS A 104 -13.33 -14.83 4.60
C CYS A 104 -12.41 -16.04 4.35
N PRO A 105 -11.90 -16.73 5.39
CA PRO A 105 -11.20 -17.98 5.19
C PRO A 105 -12.12 -18.96 4.46
N SER A 106 -11.57 -19.67 3.47
CA SER A 106 -12.35 -20.66 2.72
C SER A 106 -12.88 -21.72 3.69
N ALA A 107 -14.19 -21.94 3.69
CA ALA A 107 -14.76 -23.00 4.51
C ALA A 107 -14.29 -24.35 3.97
N LEU A 108 -13.78 -25.22 4.84
CA LEU A 108 -13.18 -26.51 4.44
C LEU A 108 -14.16 -27.43 3.68
N TRP A 109 -15.46 -27.29 3.93
CA TRP A 109 -16.52 -28.02 3.21
C TRP A 109 -16.95 -27.35 1.89
N TYR A 110 -16.37 -26.20 1.54
CA TYR A 110 -16.67 -25.46 0.32
C TYR A 110 -15.80 -25.93 -0.85
N GLY A 111 -16.35 -26.83 -1.67
CA GLY A 111 -15.67 -27.35 -2.87
C GLY A 111 -15.97 -26.57 -4.15
N GLU A 112 -15.21 -26.89 -5.21
CA GLU A 112 -15.36 -26.32 -6.56
C GLU A 112 -16.76 -26.54 -7.16
N GLU A 113 -17.39 -27.68 -6.86
CA GLU A 113 -18.76 -27.99 -7.32
C GLU A 113 -19.77 -26.96 -6.78
N ILE A 114 -19.66 -26.59 -5.50
CA ILE A 114 -20.52 -25.58 -4.88
C ILE A 114 -20.30 -24.21 -5.53
N ALA A 115 -19.05 -23.88 -5.87
CA ALA A 115 -18.71 -22.66 -6.57
C ALA A 115 -19.33 -22.62 -7.98
N ALA A 116 -19.20 -23.71 -8.74
CA ALA A 116 -19.77 -23.85 -10.07
C ALA A 116 -21.30 -23.73 -10.06
N GLU A 117 -21.97 -24.43 -9.13
CA GLU A 117 -23.44 -24.43 -9.02
C GLU A 117 -23.98 -23.07 -8.52
N LYS A 118 -23.25 -22.37 -7.65
CA LYS A 118 -23.57 -20.98 -7.26
C LYS A 118 -23.38 -20.00 -8.42
N CYS A 119 -22.33 -20.18 -9.23
CA CYS A 119 -22.10 -19.38 -10.44
C CYS A 119 -23.26 -19.58 -11.43
N LYS A 120 -23.69 -20.82 -11.65
CA LYS A 120 -24.86 -21.16 -12.47
C LYS A 120 -26.15 -20.52 -11.93
N ARG A 121 -26.38 -20.58 -10.61
CA ARG A 121 -27.50 -19.89 -9.96
C ARG A 121 -27.48 -18.40 -10.24
N ARG A 122 -26.31 -17.74 -10.13
CA ARG A 122 -26.17 -16.30 -10.41
C ARG A 122 -26.41 -15.95 -11.88
N LYS A 123 -26.01 -16.84 -12.81
CA LYS A 123 -26.31 -16.67 -14.25
C LYS A 123 -27.82 -16.76 -14.52
N LEU A 124 -28.53 -17.69 -13.88
CA LEU A 124 -29.98 -17.82 -13.99
C LEU A 124 -30.72 -16.65 -13.35
N GLU A 125 -30.28 -16.23 -12.16
CA GLU A 125 -30.80 -15.05 -11.45
C GLU A 125 -30.70 -13.78 -12.31
N LYS A 126 -29.60 -13.58 -13.04
CA LYS A 126 -29.42 -12.44 -13.94
C LYS A 126 -30.25 -12.54 -15.23
N ARG A 127 -30.64 -13.76 -15.64
CA ARG A 127 -31.37 -14.02 -16.89
C ARG A 127 -32.87 -13.81 -16.71
N TRP A 128 -33.45 -14.34 -15.63
CA TRP A 128 -34.89 -14.29 -15.38
C TRP A 128 -35.48 -12.86 -15.44
N PRO A 129 -34.87 -11.81 -14.86
CA PRO A 129 -35.38 -10.45 -14.97
C PRO A 129 -35.37 -9.89 -16.41
N LYS A 130 -34.49 -10.41 -17.29
CA LYS A 130 -34.37 -9.93 -18.67
C LYS A 130 -35.35 -10.62 -19.61
N SER A 131 -35.56 -11.92 -19.43
CA SER A 131 -36.44 -12.72 -20.27
C SER A 131 -37.89 -12.69 -19.79
N GLY A 132 -38.12 -12.57 -18.49
CA GLY A 132 -39.45 -12.53 -17.87
C GLY A 132 -40.27 -13.82 -18.01
N THR A 133 -39.67 -14.93 -18.48
CA THR A 133 -40.41 -16.18 -18.73
C THR A 133 -40.57 -17.02 -17.47
N GLU A 134 -41.68 -17.77 -17.37
CA GLU A 134 -41.91 -18.70 -16.25
C GLU A 134 -40.93 -19.89 -16.29
N ALA A 135 -40.45 -20.27 -17.48
CA ALA A 135 -39.43 -21.30 -17.64
C ALA A 135 -38.10 -20.89 -16.97
N ASP A 136 -37.65 -19.65 -17.16
CA ASP A 136 -36.42 -19.16 -16.54
C ASP A 136 -36.55 -19.02 -15.02
N LYS A 137 -37.74 -18.65 -14.54
CA LYS A 137 -38.07 -18.64 -13.10
C LYS A 137 -38.01 -20.03 -12.49
N LEU A 138 -38.58 -21.03 -13.16
CA LEU A 138 -38.51 -22.42 -12.74
C LEU A 138 -37.06 -22.91 -12.69
N GLN A 139 -36.27 -22.64 -13.73
CA GLN A 139 -34.84 -22.98 -13.76
C GLN A 139 -34.07 -22.33 -12.60
N TYR A 140 -34.34 -21.06 -12.29
CA TYR A 140 -33.72 -20.39 -11.14
C TYR A 140 -34.13 -21.04 -9.81
N SER A 141 -35.41 -21.36 -9.63
CA SER A 141 -35.94 -22.03 -8.42
C SER A 141 -35.32 -23.41 -8.22
N ASP A 142 -35.24 -24.21 -9.28
CA ASP A 142 -34.61 -25.53 -9.28
C ASP A 142 -33.13 -25.44 -8.91
N GLN A 143 -32.43 -24.46 -9.50
CA GLN A 143 -31.02 -24.24 -9.20
C GLN A 143 -30.80 -23.74 -7.76
N CYS A 144 -31.69 -22.92 -7.21
CA CYS A 144 -31.69 -22.54 -5.80
C CYS A 144 -31.83 -23.76 -4.89
N SER A 145 -32.80 -24.63 -5.20
CA SER A 145 -33.03 -25.88 -4.48
C SER A 145 -31.81 -26.81 -4.55
N ARG A 146 -31.18 -26.94 -5.71
CA ARG A 146 -29.96 -27.73 -5.90
C ARG A 146 -28.79 -27.20 -5.08
N VAL A 147 -28.52 -25.90 -5.12
CA VAL A 147 -27.45 -25.28 -4.31
C VAL A 147 -27.70 -25.47 -2.81
N CYS A 148 -28.95 -25.31 -2.35
CA CYS A 148 -29.29 -25.54 -0.95
C CYS A 148 -29.07 -26.99 -0.52
N LYS A 149 -29.45 -27.98 -1.37
CA LYS A 149 -29.21 -29.40 -1.11
C LYS A 149 -27.72 -29.71 -1.05
N LEU A 150 -26.95 -29.18 -2.00
CA LEU A 150 -25.51 -29.40 -2.08
C LEU A 150 -24.79 -28.82 -0.85
N LEU A 151 -25.12 -27.58 -0.46
CA LEU A 151 -24.58 -26.96 0.77
C LEU A 151 -24.86 -27.79 2.02
N LYS A 152 -26.10 -28.29 2.17
CA LYS A 152 -26.47 -29.14 3.31
C LYS A 152 -25.68 -30.44 3.30
N SER A 153 -25.66 -31.13 2.15
CA SER A 153 -24.97 -32.42 1.99
C SER A 153 -23.47 -32.31 2.23
N SER A 154 -22.77 -31.35 1.60
CA SER A 154 -21.33 -31.16 1.78
C SER A 154 -20.98 -30.78 3.22
N LYS A 155 -21.75 -29.88 3.84
CA LYS A 155 -21.54 -29.50 5.25
C LYS A 155 -21.77 -30.70 6.18
N MET A 156 -22.83 -31.47 5.98
CA MET A 156 -23.11 -32.68 6.75
C MET A 156 -22.00 -33.73 6.61
N SER A 157 -21.58 -34.02 5.37
CA SER A 157 -20.54 -35.00 5.09
C SER A 157 -19.23 -34.64 5.76
N TYR A 158 -18.84 -33.36 5.69
CA TYR A 158 -17.61 -32.86 6.32
C TYR A 158 -17.63 -32.99 7.83
N TYR A 159 -18.69 -32.54 8.51
CA TYR A 159 -18.74 -32.68 9.97
C TYR A 159 -18.91 -34.13 10.40
N ALA A 160 -19.61 -34.95 9.62
CA ALA A 160 -19.70 -36.38 9.88
C ALA A 160 -18.33 -37.08 9.78
N SER A 161 -17.52 -36.76 8.76
CA SER A 161 -16.16 -37.30 8.65
C SER A 161 -15.27 -36.79 9.79
N LEU A 162 -15.32 -35.49 10.09
CA LEU A 162 -14.52 -34.88 11.16
C LEU A 162 -14.81 -35.48 12.53
N ILE A 163 -16.09 -35.72 12.86
CA ILE A 163 -16.49 -36.40 14.08
C ILE A 163 -16.02 -37.86 14.06
N ASN A 164 -16.10 -38.53 12.91
CA ASN A 164 -15.71 -39.93 12.81
C ASN A 164 -14.21 -40.16 12.94
N GLU A 165 -13.40 -39.26 12.38
CA GLU A 165 -11.93 -39.29 12.44
C GLU A 165 -11.40 -38.97 13.85
N ASN A 166 -12.10 -38.11 14.60
CA ASN A 166 -11.67 -37.63 15.92
C ASN A 166 -12.43 -38.29 17.09
N LYS A 167 -13.00 -39.49 16.92
CA LYS A 167 -13.77 -40.18 17.98
C LYS A 167 -12.99 -40.42 19.28
N SER A 168 -11.68 -40.61 19.19
CA SER A 168 -10.80 -40.86 20.34
C SER A 168 -10.33 -39.59 21.04
N ASP A 169 -10.41 -38.43 20.39
CA ASP A 169 -9.99 -37.14 20.95
C ASP A 169 -11.22 -36.33 21.38
N SER A 170 -11.57 -36.46 22.67
CA SER A 170 -12.72 -35.76 23.26
C SER A 170 -12.58 -34.24 23.15
N LYS A 171 -11.37 -33.69 23.22
CA LYS A 171 -11.13 -32.24 23.17
C LYS A 171 -11.45 -31.68 21.78
N VAL A 172 -10.97 -32.33 20.72
CA VAL A 172 -11.27 -31.93 19.34
C VAL A 172 -12.76 -32.08 19.04
N LEU A 173 -13.39 -33.13 19.55
CA LEU A 173 -14.83 -33.37 19.40
C LEU A 173 -15.67 -32.25 20.04
N PHE A 174 -15.44 -31.95 21.32
CA PHE A 174 -16.16 -30.88 22.02
C PHE A 174 -15.94 -29.51 21.39
N ASN A 175 -14.69 -29.19 21.01
CA ASN A 175 -14.39 -27.95 20.29
C ASN A 175 -15.12 -27.86 18.94
N THR A 176 -15.26 -28.97 18.22
CA THR A 176 -15.99 -29.04 16.95
C THR A 176 -17.48 -28.79 17.17
N ILE A 177 -18.08 -29.40 18.19
CA ILE A 177 -19.48 -29.20 18.57
C ILE A 177 -19.73 -27.75 19.00
N ASP A 178 -18.86 -27.18 19.84
CA ASP A 178 -18.95 -25.79 20.28
C ASP A 178 -18.88 -24.82 19.09
N HIS A 179 -18.01 -25.12 18.11
CA HIS A 179 -17.95 -24.34 16.88
C HIS A 179 -19.24 -24.48 16.05
N MET A 180 -19.84 -25.67 15.97
CA MET A 180 -21.09 -25.88 15.22
C MET A 180 -22.29 -25.19 15.86
N LEU A 181 -22.36 -25.20 17.20
CA LEU A 181 -23.47 -24.63 17.98
C LEU A 181 -23.27 -23.14 18.33
N HIS A 182 -22.15 -22.56 17.92
CA HIS A 182 -21.75 -21.20 18.31
C HIS A 182 -21.67 -21.01 19.83
N CYS A 183 -21.36 -22.07 20.59
CA CYS A 183 -21.25 -22.07 22.05
C CYS A 183 -19.95 -21.46 22.58
N LYS A 184 -19.21 -20.69 21.77
CA LYS A 184 -17.93 -20.11 22.20
C LYS A 184 -18.18 -19.28 23.46
N PRO A 185 -17.51 -19.58 24.59
CA PRO A 185 -17.54 -18.69 25.72
C PRO A 185 -17.01 -17.35 25.22
N GLN A 186 -17.83 -16.30 25.32
CA GLN A 186 -17.31 -14.96 25.13
C GLN A 186 -16.24 -14.78 26.21
N ASN A 187 -15.00 -14.53 25.78
CA ASN A 187 -13.94 -14.12 26.68
C ASN A 187 -14.32 -12.73 27.19
N HIS A 188 -15.08 -12.71 28.29
CA HIS A 188 -15.38 -11.47 28.97
C HIS A 188 -14.11 -11.04 29.69
N TYR A 189 -13.75 -9.77 29.53
CA TYR A 189 -12.83 -9.16 30.47
C TYR A 189 -13.39 -9.31 31.89
N PRO A 190 -12.53 -9.35 32.92
CA PRO A 190 -13.00 -9.25 34.29
C PRO A 190 -13.92 -8.05 34.43
N SER A 191 -15.05 -8.21 35.11
CA SER A 191 -15.97 -7.10 35.38
C SER A 191 -15.21 -5.93 35.99
N CYS A 192 -15.15 -4.80 35.29
CA CYS A 192 -14.50 -3.57 35.75
C CYS A 192 -15.45 -2.38 35.62
N GLY A 193 -15.42 -1.47 36.59
CA GLY A 193 -16.26 -0.27 36.58
C GLY A 193 -15.74 0.83 35.67
N SER A 194 -14.46 0.75 35.24
CA SER A 194 -13.85 1.73 34.34
C SER A 194 -12.69 1.15 33.51
N PRO A 195 -12.38 1.73 32.33
CA PRO A 195 -11.21 1.34 31.53
C PRO A 195 -9.87 1.50 32.24
N LYS A 196 -9.77 2.46 33.17
CA LYS A 196 -8.56 2.69 33.98
C LYS A 196 -8.29 1.52 34.92
N GLU A 197 -9.34 1.04 35.59
CA GLU A 197 -9.25 -0.11 36.50
C GLU A 197 -8.83 -1.39 35.76
N LEU A 198 -9.33 -1.60 34.53
CA LEU A 198 -8.92 -2.73 33.71
C LEU A 198 -7.44 -2.65 33.32
N ARG A 199 -6.98 -1.47 32.90
CA ARG A 199 -5.57 -1.23 32.56
C ARG A 199 -4.65 -1.50 33.75
N ASP A 200 -5.04 -1.01 34.93
CA ASP A 200 -4.23 -1.16 36.14
C ASP A 200 -4.17 -2.64 36.56
N LYS A 201 -5.29 -3.39 36.49
CA LYS A 201 -5.30 -4.86 36.68
C LYS A 201 -4.41 -5.62 35.69
N PHE A 202 -4.35 -5.18 34.43
CA PHE A 202 -3.43 -5.76 33.45
C PHE A 202 -1.97 -5.48 33.82
N ALA A 203 -1.65 -4.25 34.24
CA ALA A 203 -0.30 -3.89 34.66
C ALA A 203 0.15 -4.72 35.86
N ASP A 204 -0.69 -4.84 36.89
CA ASP A 204 -0.41 -5.63 38.08
C ASP A 204 -0.15 -7.10 37.75
N PHE A 205 -0.97 -7.70 36.89
CA PHE A 205 -0.78 -9.10 36.44
C PHE A 205 0.60 -9.33 35.80
N PHE A 206 1.07 -8.42 34.95
CA PHE A 206 2.39 -8.56 34.32
C PHE A 206 3.53 -8.27 35.30
N CYS A 207 3.37 -7.29 36.19
CA CYS A 207 4.32 -7.04 37.28
C CYS A 207 4.49 -8.30 38.15
N ASP A 208 3.39 -8.90 38.60
CA ASP A 208 3.38 -10.12 39.41
C ASP A 208 4.00 -11.30 38.66
N LYS A 209 3.71 -11.43 37.36
CA LYS A 209 4.30 -12.47 36.51
C LYS A 209 5.81 -12.30 36.37
N ILE A 210 6.31 -11.07 36.19
CA ILE A 210 7.74 -10.78 36.13
C ILE A 210 8.42 -11.12 37.46
N VAL A 211 7.82 -10.72 38.59
CA VAL A 211 8.34 -11.05 39.93
C VAL A 211 8.39 -12.56 40.13
N THR A 212 7.33 -13.28 39.74
CA THR A 212 7.26 -14.74 39.84
C THR A 212 8.33 -15.43 39.00
N ILE A 213 8.54 -14.99 37.75
CA ILE A 213 9.56 -15.54 36.86
C ILE A 213 10.96 -15.27 37.42
N ARG A 214 11.24 -14.05 37.90
CA ARG A 214 12.52 -13.73 38.53
C ARG A 214 12.80 -14.63 39.73
N HIS A 215 11.82 -14.77 40.63
CA HIS A 215 11.94 -15.68 41.77
C HIS A 215 12.19 -17.14 41.33
N GLN A 216 11.52 -17.61 40.27
CA GLN A 216 11.76 -18.96 39.74
C GLN A 216 13.18 -19.11 39.17
N LEU A 217 13.70 -18.10 38.47
CA LEU A 217 15.07 -18.10 37.96
C LEU A 217 16.12 -18.02 39.08
N ASP A 218 15.87 -17.23 40.11
CA ASP A 218 16.75 -17.12 41.29
C ASP A 218 16.84 -18.46 42.04
N MET A 219 15.73 -19.19 42.14
CA MET A 219 15.69 -20.55 42.71
C MET A 219 16.41 -21.59 41.84
N LEU A 220 16.40 -21.44 40.52
CA LEU A 220 17.13 -22.32 39.60
C LEU A 220 18.63 -22.01 39.56
N SER A 221 19.02 -20.76 39.84
CA SER A 221 20.40 -20.28 39.87
C SER A 221 21.18 -20.77 41.10
N THR A 222 20.50 -21.34 42.11
CA THR A 222 21.13 -21.91 43.31
C THR A 222 21.68 -23.34 43.09
N THR A 223 21.39 -23.96 41.94
CA THR A 223 22.07 -25.17 41.46
C THR A 223 23.25 -24.75 40.60
N GLU A 224 24.47 -25.08 41.04
CA GLU A 224 25.73 -24.79 40.32
C GLU A 224 25.63 -25.18 38.84
N ALA A 225 25.38 -24.19 37.98
CA ALA A 225 25.41 -24.36 36.53
C ALA A 225 26.88 -24.25 36.07
N PRO A 226 27.33 -25.10 35.12
CA PRO A 226 28.71 -25.05 34.64
C PRO A 226 28.95 -23.72 33.92
N ALA A 227 30.13 -23.14 34.16
CA ALA A 227 30.57 -21.89 33.53
C ALA A 227 30.34 -21.90 32.01
N PHE A 228 29.67 -20.88 31.49
CA PHE A 228 29.59 -20.66 30.04
C PHE A 228 31.01 -20.53 29.46
N PRO A 229 31.29 -21.11 28.27
CA PRO A 229 32.59 -20.94 27.64
C PRO A 229 32.84 -19.46 27.35
N LEU A 230 33.99 -18.96 27.78
CA LEU A 230 34.51 -17.64 27.45
C LEU A 230 34.44 -17.43 25.94
N ILE A 231 33.78 -16.37 25.52
CA ILE A 231 33.78 -15.91 24.12
C ILE A 231 35.23 -15.48 23.81
N ASP A 232 35.81 -16.03 22.74
CA ASP A 232 37.19 -15.75 22.32
C ASP A 232 37.47 -14.24 22.19
N ASP A 233 38.47 -13.75 22.92
CA ASP A 233 38.98 -12.37 22.88
C ASP A 233 39.41 -11.92 21.46
N ALA A 234 39.61 -12.87 20.53
CA ALA A 234 40.01 -12.59 19.15
C ALA A 234 38.98 -11.77 18.35
N ILE A 235 37.70 -11.79 18.73
CA ILE A 235 36.63 -11.04 18.03
C ILE A 235 36.71 -9.53 18.31
N ILE A 236 37.44 -9.10 19.34
CA ILE A 236 37.46 -7.71 19.84
C ILE A 236 38.37 -6.78 19.01
N THR A 237 39.20 -7.29 18.09
CA THR A 237 40.30 -6.52 17.48
C THR A 237 40.05 -5.90 16.11
N CYS A 238 38.87 -6.10 15.49
CA CYS A 238 38.56 -5.47 14.20
C CYS A 238 37.81 -4.15 14.40
N GLU A 239 38.51 -3.03 14.32
CA GLU A 239 37.90 -1.69 14.26
C GLU A 239 37.69 -1.22 12.81
N LEU A 240 36.44 -0.85 12.49
CA LEU A 240 36.08 -0.16 11.25
C LEU A 240 36.35 1.33 11.42
N SER A 241 37.48 1.82 10.92
CA SER A 241 37.94 3.20 11.13
C SER A 241 37.45 4.20 10.07
N GLU A 242 37.24 3.80 8.81
CA GLU A 242 36.85 4.71 7.72
C GLU A 242 35.95 4.05 6.66
N PHE A 243 35.12 4.87 6.01
CA PHE A 243 34.26 4.49 4.89
C PHE A 243 34.57 5.32 3.65
N SER A 244 34.63 4.70 2.47
CA SER A 244 34.79 5.39 1.20
C SER A 244 33.45 5.89 0.65
N PRO A 245 33.38 7.10 0.07
CA PRO A 245 32.14 7.60 -0.55
C PRO A 245 31.67 6.73 -1.72
N THR A 246 30.36 6.50 -1.83
CA THR A 246 29.77 5.67 -2.89
C THR A 246 29.70 6.41 -4.23
N SER A 247 29.92 5.66 -5.33
CA SER A 247 29.79 6.19 -6.69
C SER A 247 28.35 6.11 -7.22
N LYS A 248 28.01 6.98 -8.20
CA LYS A 248 26.69 6.96 -8.85
C LYS A 248 26.42 5.62 -9.56
N ASP A 249 27.43 5.07 -10.21
CA ASP A 249 27.31 3.80 -10.96
C ASP A 249 27.11 2.61 -10.03
N GLU A 250 27.77 2.63 -8.87
CA GLU A 250 27.59 1.62 -7.81
C GLU A 250 26.18 1.67 -7.22
N LEU A 251 25.67 2.87 -6.87
CA LEU A 251 24.30 3.04 -6.39
C LEU A 251 23.26 2.60 -7.43
N SER A 252 23.43 2.98 -8.70
CA SER A 252 22.53 2.57 -9.78
C SER A 252 22.54 1.05 -9.95
N GLY A 253 23.73 0.44 -9.91
CA GLY A 253 23.90 -1.01 -9.97
C GLY A 253 23.30 -1.75 -8.79
N LEU A 254 23.36 -1.19 -7.58
CA LEU A 254 22.79 -1.75 -6.37
C LEU A 254 21.25 -1.69 -6.42
N VAL A 255 20.68 -0.53 -6.70
CA VAL A 255 19.22 -0.33 -6.68
C VAL A 255 18.52 -1.14 -7.78
N LYS A 256 19.15 -1.31 -8.95
CA LYS A 256 18.64 -2.20 -10.01
C LYS A 256 18.62 -3.67 -9.58
N LYS A 257 19.51 -4.09 -8.67
CA LYS A 257 19.57 -5.45 -8.11
C LYS A 257 18.62 -5.67 -6.92
N ILE A 258 18.17 -4.62 -6.23
CA ILE A 258 17.22 -4.73 -5.10
C ILE A 258 15.97 -5.46 -5.57
N THR A 259 15.60 -6.56 -4.91
CA THR A 259 14.35 -7.28 -5.21
C THR A 259 13.16 -6.33 -5.10
N ALA A 260 12.19 -6.43 -6.02
CA ALA A 260 10.99 -5.57 -6.06
C ALA A 260 10.00 -5.86 -4.91
N LYS A 261 10.50 -5.86 -3.68
CA LYS A 261 9.75 -5.95 -2.44
C LYS A 261 9.55 -4.52 -1.96
N SER A 262 8.36 -4.25 -1.42
CA SER A 262 8.06 -2.96 -0.84
C SER A 262 7.42 -3.15 0.52
N CYS A 263 7.64 -2.18 1.40
CA CYS A 263 7.03 -2.11 2.70
C CYS A 263 6.05 -0.93 2.77
N SER A 264 5.28 -0.86 3.84
CA SER A 264 4.30 0.21 4.06
C SER A 264 4.93 1.57 4.37
N LEU A 265 6.23 1.61 4.65
CA LEU A 265 6.99 2.84 4.89
C LEU A 265 7.62 3.38 3.60
N ASP A 266 7.63 2.61 2.51
CA ASP A 266 8.23 3.08 1.27
C ASP A 266 7.33 4.15 0.64
N PRO A 267 7.86 5.35 0.29
CA PRO A 267 7.07 6.40 -0.34
C PRO A 267 6.62 6.01 -1.75
N VAL A 268 7.37 5.12 -2.40
CA VAL A 268 7.07 4.55 -3.72
C VAL A 268 7.38 3.06 -3.72
N PRO A 269 6.55 2.23 -4.39
CA PRO A 269 6.88 0.84 -4.64
C PRO A 269 8.26 0.69 -5.29
N ALA A 270 9.05 -0.25 -4.79
CA ALA A 270 10.39 -0.59 -5.29
C ALA A 270 10.39 -0.99 -6.78
N SER A 271 9.25 -1.44 -7.30
CA SER A 271 9.06 -1.66 -8.73
C SER A 271 9.10 -0.36 -9.53
N LEU A 272 8.52 0.73 -9.02
CA LEU A 272 8.53 2.06 -9.64
C LEU A 272 9.87 2.75 -9.44
N LEU A 273 10.49 2.61 -8.26
CA LEU A 273 11.80 3.18 -7.94
C LEU A 273 12.87 2.81 -8.97
N ARG A 274 12.83 1.58 -9.51
CA ARG A 274 13.76 1.10 -10.55
C ARG A 274 13.66 1.88 -11.87
N TYR A 275 12.49 2.44 -12.20
CA TYR A 275 12.27 3.18 -13.44
C TYR A 275 12.66 4.65 -13.35
N CYS A 276 12.54 5.25 -12.16
CA CYS A 276 12.89 6.64 -11.90
C CYS A 276 14.24 6.79 -11.18
N ILE A 277 15.06 5.72 -11.14
CA ILE A 277 16.30 5.72 -10.37
C ILE A 277 17.29 6.78 -10.83
N ASP A 278 17.37 7.04 -12.13
CA ASP A 278 18.32 8.02 -12.68
C ASP A 278 17.95 9.45 -12.27
N ASP A 279 16.65 9.72 -12.06
CA ASP A 279 16.14 11.00 -11.57
C ASP A 279 16.32 11.14 -10.05
N ILE A 280 16.30 10.04 -9.29
CA ILE A 280 16.38 10.03 -7.82
C ILE A 280 17.84 9.87 -7.31
N LEU A 281 18.73 9.34 -8.16
CA LEU A 281 20.12 9.05 -7.81
C LEU A 281 20.91 10.21 -7.19
N PRO A 282 20.77 11.47 -7.67
CA PRO A 282 21.47 12.60 -7.08
C PRO A 282 21.13 12.81 -5.59
N ILE A 283 19.90 12.47 -5.20
CA ILE A 283 19.38 12.65 -3.84
C ILE A 283 19.86 11.52 -2.94
N ILE A 284 19.77 10.26 -3.42
CA ILE A 284 20.28 9.09 -2.68
C ILE A 284 21.79 9.25 -2.39
N LYS A 285 22.53 9.92 -3.28
CA LYS A 285 23.95 10.22 -3.06
C LYS A 285 24.19 11.33 -2.03
N SER A 286 23.23 12.23 -1.82
CA SER A 286 23.36 13.34 -0.86
C SER A 286 22.93 12.98 0.57
N VAL A 287 22.12 11.93 0.71
CA VAL A 287 21.78 11.29 2.01
C VAL A 287 23.00 10.52 2.51
#